data_AF-A0A956GFB4-F1
#
_entry.id   AF-A0A956GFB4-F1
#
_cell.length_a   1.000
_cell.length_b   1.000
_cell.length_c   1.000
_cell.angle_alpha   90.00
_cell.angle_beta   90.00
_cell.angle_gamma   90.00
#
_symmetry.space_group_name_H-M   'P 1'
#
loop_
_entity.id
_entity.type
_entity.pdbx_description
1 polymer ?
#
loop_
_entity_poly.entity_id
_entity_poly.type
_entity_poly.pdbx_seq_one_letter_code
_entity_poly.pdbx_strand_id
1 'polypeptide(L)'
;MNFKLLIAAAGVALALGGCKKDKASTTPPAATKTANKTTPTSKPSATSKPTATSKPTASGIPKTCDRAKYAKLALEQGTKVMAGVSMKDSTKQADLLASMTLYSGKKVRIEGPIVGICQGAGCWAAVRGPSGKHLNLKVKDGVVDFRALSKLGYYAVGEGVFTPTGHHGAQLALSGAMISKTRCQ
;
A
#
# COMPACT_ATOMS: atom_id res chain seq x y z
N MET A 1 35.70 11.00 38.24
CA MET A 1 36.35 9.73 37.80
C MET A 1 36.38 9.69 36.28
N ASN A 2 37.57 9.56 35.72
CA ASN A 2 37.85 9.45 34.28
C ASN A 2 37.77 7.98 33.85
N PHE A 3 37.15 7.69 32.69
CA PHE A 3 37.52 6.51 31.91
C PHE A 3 37.48 6.84 30.42
N LYS A 4 38.65 7.24 29.90
CA LYS A 4 39.01 7.09 28.48
C LYS A 4 39.33 5.61 28.27
N LEU A 5 38.61 4.95 27.36
CA LEU A 5 39.06 3.67 26.81
C LEU A 5 39.13 3.79 25.29
N LEU A 6 40.37 3.92 24.82
CA LEU A 6 40.78 3.74 23.44
C LEU A 6 40.78 2.24 23.13
N ILE A 7 40.14 1.84 22.04
CA ILE A 7 40.47 0.58 21.35
C ILE A 7 40.68 0.92 19.88
N ALA A 8 41.93 0.76 19.44
CA ALA A 8 42.37 0.71 18.06
C ALA A 8 42.81 -0.72 17.77
N ALA A 9 42.37 -1.28 16.63
CA ALA A 9 43.04 -2.37 15.88
C ALA A 9 42.26 -2.51 14.56
N ALA A 10 42.82 -2.04 13.45
CA ALA A 10 43.70 -2.80 12.55
C ALA A 10 42.90 -3.76 11.64
N GLY A 11 42.82 -3.40 10.36
CA GLY A 11 42.14 -4.16 9.33
C GLY A 11 42.97 -5.32 8.78
N VAL A 12 42.31 -6.16 8.00
CA VAL A 12 42.92 -7.02 6.98
C VAL A 12 41.99 -7.02 5.77
N ALA A 13 42.51 -6.52 4.65
CA ALA A 13 41.95 -6.70 3.33
C ALA A 13 42.30 -8.10 2.83
N LEU A 14 41.34 -8.77 2.17
CA LEU A 14 41.65 -9.90 1.29
C LEU A 14 40.80 -9.82 0.02
N ALA A 15 41.50 -10.05 -1.07
CA ALA A 15 41.21 -9.61 -2.41
C ALA A 15 40.63 -10.75 -3.27
N LEU A 16 39.93 -10.34 -4.32
CA LEU A 16 39.92 -10.92 -5.68
C LEU A 16 39.55 -12.40 -5.85
N GLY A 17 38.35 -12.64 -6.37
CA GLY A 17 37.98 -13.83 -7.12
C GLY A 17 37.15 -13.44 -8.33
N GLY A 18 37.79 -13.33 -9.50
CA GLY A 18 37.13 -13.06 -10.77
C GLY A 18 36.52 -14.32 -11.38
N CYS A 19 35.42 -14.15 -12.10
CA CYS A 19 35.05 -15.00 -13.22
C CYS A 19 34.66 -14.07 -14.38
N LYS A 20 35.47 -14.12 -15.44
CA LYS A 20 35.27 -13.41 -16.70
C LYS A 20 35.35 -14.46 -17.81
N LYS A 21 34.30 -14.55 -18.61
CA LYS A 21 34.25 -15.17 -19.95
C LYS A 21 33.02 -14.58 -20.64
N ASP A 22 33.17 -13.56 -21.50
CA ASP A 22 33.33 -13.68 -22.97
C ASP A 22 32.14 -14.41 -23.61
N LYS A 23 31.49 -14.02 -24.72
CA LYS A 23 31.60 -12.91 -25.68
C LYS A 23 30.34 -12.99 -26.56
N ALA A 24 29.83 -11.82 -26.95
CA ALA A 24 29.38 -11.40 -28.29
C ALA A 24 28.34 -12.18 -29.15
N SER A 25 27.52 -11.35 -29.82
CA SER A 25 26.74 -11.53 -31.07
C SER A 25 25.48 -12.41 -30.95
N THR A 26 24.30 -11.99 -31.43
CA THR A 26 24.01 -11.38 -32.74
C THR A 26 22.69 -10.59 -32.70
N THR A 27 22.65 -9.48 -33.45
CA THR A 27 21.49 -8.62 -33.74
C THR A 27 20.47 -9.32 -34.70
N PRO A 28 19.36 -8.69 -35.15
CA PRO A 28 17.99 -9.24 -35.06
C PRO A 28 17.44 -9.75 -36.41
N PRO A 29 16.25 -10.36 -36.44
CA PRO A 29 15.40 -10.28 -37.62
C PRO A 29 14.26 -9.26 -37.46
N ALA A 30 14.15 -8.42 -38.47
CA ALA A 30 13.06 -7.48 -38.68
C ALA A 30 11.77 -8.18 -39.15
N ALA A 31 10.65 -7.57 -38.75
CA ALA A 31 9.38 -7.41 -39.46
C ALA A 31 8.66 -8.63 -40.04
N THR A 32 7.42 -8.85 -39.59
CA THR A 32 6.28 -8.90 -40.53
C THR A 32 5.00 -8.38 -39.87
N LYS A 33 4.31 -7.52 -40.62
CA LYS A 33 3.00 -6.93 -40.35
C LYS A 33 1.92 -7.99 -40.52
N THR A 34 0.95 -8.05 -39.62
CA THR A 34 -0.44 -8.41 -39.97
C THR A 34 -1.39 -7.61 -39.11
N ALA A 35 -2.14 -6.73 -39.77
CA ALA A 35 -3.29 -6.05 -39.23
C ALA A 35 -4.38 -7.06 -38.91
N ASN A 36 -5.04 -6.93 -37.76
CA ASN A 36 -6.42 -7.38 -37.66
C ASN A 36 -7.30 -6.31 -37.04
N LYS A 37 -8.31 -5.96 -37.83
CA LYS A 37 -9.32 -4.92 -37.68
C LYS A 37 -10.56 -5.63 -37.17
N THR A 38 -10.98 -5.38 -35.93
CA THR A 38 -12.41 -5.40 -35.61
C THR A 38 -12.73 -4.63 -34.34
N THR A 39 -13.33 -3.47 -34.56
CA THR A 39 -14.15 -2.69 -33.65
C THR A 39 -15.36 -3.51 -33.18
N PRO A 40 -15.82 -3.29 -31.94
CA PRO A 40 -17.26 -3.12 -31.74
C PRO A 40 -17.55 -1.78 -31.07
N THR A 41 -18.36 -1.01 -31.79
CA THR A 41 -19.01 0.22 -31.42
C THR A 41 -19.87 0.02 -30.17
N SER A 42 -19.67 0.84 -29.14
CA SER A 42 -20.65 1.01 -28.05
C SER A 42 -20.87 2.50 -27.80
N LYS A 43 -21.88 2.98 -28.51
CA LYS A 43 -22.73 4.17 -28.36
C LYS A 43 -22.58 4.98 -27.05
N PRO A 44 -22.40 6.32 -27.13
CA PRO A 44 -22.67 7.22 -26.01
C PRO A 44 -24.18 7.44 -25.87
N SER A 45 -24.75 7.12 -24.69
CA SER A 45 -26.12 7.51 -24.35
C SER A 45 -26.12 8.66 -23.37
N ALA A 46 -26.93 9.65 -23.73
CA ALA A 46 -27.15 10.91 -23.06
C ALA A 46 -27.87 10.76 -21.71
N THR A 47 -27.60 11.76 -20.87
CA THR A 47 -28.56 12.52 -20.05
C THR A 47 -29.79 11.76 -19.52
N SER A 48 -29.79 11.53 -18.20
CA SER A 48 -31.02 11.44 -17.42
C SER A 48 -30.84 12.29 -16.17
N LYS A 49 -31.59 13.39 -16.10
CA LYS A 49 -31.84 14.17 -14.89
C LYS A 49 -32.93 13.45 -14.10
N PRO A 50 -32.73 13.09 -12.83
CA PRO A 50 -33.83 12.83 -11.91
C PRO A 50 -34.07 14.07 -11.06
N THR A 51 -35.27 14.61 -11.22
CA THR A 51 -35.92 15.59 -10.37
C THR A 51 -35.80 15.19 -8.90
N ALA A 52 -35.16 16.03 -8.09
CA ALA A 52 -35.03 15.82 -6.65
C ALA A 52 -36.34 16.20 -5.95
N THR A 53 -37.06 15.21 -5.43
CA THR A 53 -37.83 15.31 -4.18
C THR A 53 -38.11 13.89 -3.67
N SER A 54 -37.31 13.43 -2.70
CA SER A 54 -37.71 12.38 -1.75
C SER A 54 -36.66 12.19 -0.64
N LYS A 55 -36.99 12.72 0.55
CA LYS A 55 -36.96 12.07 1.89
C LYS A 55 -35.66 11.37 2.39
N PRO A 56 -35.20 11.63 3.64
CA PRO A 56 -33.90 11.17 4.14
C PRO A 56 -33.92 9.67 4.44
N THR A 57 -32.98 8.91 3.88
CA THR A 57 -32.84 7.48 4.18
C THR A 57 -31.37 7.04 4.18
N ALA A 58 -30.97 6.34 5.23
CA ALA A 58 -29.81 5.44 5.36
C ALA A 58 -28.37 6.03 5.28
N SER A 59 -27.83 6.34 6.47
CA SER A 59 -26.41 6.19 6.88
C SER A 59 -25.33 6.70 5.92
N GLY A 60 -25.23 8.02 5.79
CA GLY A 60 -24.27 8.71 4.95
C GLY A 60 -22.82 8.48 5.37
N ILE A 61 -22.05 7.80 4.51
CA ILE A 61 -20.60 7.85 4.58
C ILE A 61 -20.20 9.25 4.09
N PRO A 62 -19.47 10.05 4.91
CA PRO A 62 -19.11 11.41 4.53
C PRO A 62 -18.23 11.38 3.28
N LYS A 63 -18.56 12.26 2.30
CA LYS A 63 -17.78 12.44 1.06
C LYS A 63 -16.38 13.01 1.29
N THR A 64 -16.11 13.50 2.50
CA THR A 64 -14.83 14.07 2.88
C THR A 64 -14.25 13.28 4.05
N CYS A 65 -13.06 12.71 3.84
CA CYS A 65 -12.29 12.04 4.87
C CYS A 65 -11.50 13.07 5.69
N ASP A 66 -11.94 13.44 6.89
CA ASP A 66 -11.06 14.07 7.88
C ASP A 66 -10.06 13.02 8.39
N ARG A 67 -8.94 12.90 7.67
CA ARG A 67 -7.93 11.87 7.87
C ARG A 67 -7.30 11.93 9.27
N ALA A 68 -7.05 13.13 9.80
CA ALA A 68 -6.47 13.28 11.13
C ALA A 68 -7.44 12.80 12.22
N LYS A 69 -8.71 13.21 12.14
CA LYS A 69 -9.76 12.75 13.04
C LYS A 69 -9.94 11.23 12.97
N TYR A 70 -10.02 10.65 11.78
CA TYR A 70 -10.24 9.21 11.62
C TYR A 70 -9.02 8.37 11.97
N ALA A 71 -7.80 8.88 11.75
CA ALA A 71 -6.57 8.24 12.24
C ALA A 71 -6.57 8.19 13.77
N LYS A 72 -6.90 9.30 14.45
CA LYS A 72 -7.03 9.33 15.91
C LYS A 72 -8.08 8.32 16.41
N LEU A 73 -9.28 8.33 15.83
CA LEU A 73 -10.34 7.38 16.19
C LEU A 73 -9.94 5.92 15.98
N ALA A 74 -9.19 5.62 14.91
CA ALA A 74 -8.65 4.29 14.68
C ALA A 74 -7.61 3.91 15.75
N LEU A 75 -6.69 4.80 16.10
CA LEU A 75 -5.67 4.53 17.12
C LEU A 75 -6.25 4.35 18.52
N GLU A 76 -7.33 5.05 18.87
CA GLU A 76 -7.95 5.00 20.20
C GLU A 76 -8.99 3.89 20.36
N GLN A 77 -9.79 3.62 19.31
CA GLN A 77 -10.99 2.79 19.39
C GLN A 77 -11.01 1.68 18.35
N GLY A 78 -9.99 1.60 17.49
CA GLY A 78 -9.92 0.61 16.43
C GLY A 78 -9.67 -0.79 16.96
N THR A 79 -10.10 -1.77 16.16
CA THR A 79 -9.72 -3.15 16.38
C THR A 79 -8.22 -3.28 16.13
N LYS A 80 -7.50 -3.77 17.15
CA LYS A 80 -6.08 -4.09 17.05
C LYS A 80 -5.86 -5.30 16.15
N VAL A 81 -4.98 -5.15 15.18
CA VAL A 81 -4.54 -6.22 14.27
C VAL A 81 -3.05 -6.48 14.50
N MET A 82 -2.70 -7.75 14.76
CA MET A 82 -1.35 -8.17 15.14
C MET A 82 -0.80 -7.31 16.30
N ALA A 83 0.38 -6.69 16.14
CA ALA A 83 0.99 -5.88 17.19
C ALA A 83 0.26 -4.55 17.45
N GLY A 84 -0.69 -4.13 16.60
CA GLY A 84 -1.26 -2.78 16.61
C GLY A 84 -0.31 -1.74 16.00
N VAL A 85 -0.57 -0.47 16.26
CA VAL A 85 0.27 0.63 15.76
C VAL A 85 1.05 1.24 16.93
N SER A 86 2.36 1.37 16.74
CA SER A 86 3.31 1.93 17.71
C SER A 86 3.92 3.24 17.23
N MET A 87 4.03 3.44 15.90
CA MET A 87 4.55 4.65 15.30
C MET A 87 3.57 5.82 15.45
N LYS A 88 4.07 6.97 15.91
CA LYS A 88 3.29 8.21 16.10
C LYS A 88 3.12 9.02 14.82
N ASP A 89 4.08 8.93 13.91
CA ASP A 89 4.10 9.70 12.68
C ASP A 89 3.63 8.87 11.48
N SER A 90 2.80 9.49 10.65
CA SER A 90 2.35 8.90 9.38
C SER A 90 3.24 9.36 8.24
N THR A 91 3.71 8.43 7.44
CA THR A 91 4.37 8.73 6.18
C THR A 91 3.30 8.98 5.12
N LYS A 92 3.42 10.10 4.38
CA LYS A 92 2.49 10.41 3.29
C LYS A 92 2.63 9.36 2.20
N GLN A 93 1.52 8.71 1.85
CA GLN A 93 1.52 7.70 0.78
C GLN A 93 1.94 8.26 -0.58
N ALA A 94 1.70 9.56 -0.84
CA ALA A 94 2.16 10.21 -2.06
C ALA A 94 3.70 10.22 -2.14
N ASP A 95 4.38 10.56 -1.05
CA ASP A 95 5.85 10.60 -0.97
C ASP A 95 6.45 9.19 -1.11
N LEU A 96 5.81 8.19 -0.48
CA LEU A 96 6.18 6.78 -0.63
C LEU A 96 6.13 6.33 -2.09
N LEU A 97 5.06 6.68 -2.81
CA LEU A 97 4.86 6.30 -4.20
C LEU A 97 5.70 7.13 -5.18
N ALA A 98 6.06 8.36 -4.84
CA ALA A 98 6.94 9.21 -5.65
C ALA A 98 8.42 8.86 -5.48
N SER A 99 8.81 8.32 -4.32
CA SER A 99 10.21 8.03 -3.98
C SER A 99 10.40 6.61 -3.44
N MET A 100 9.84 5.63 -4.14
CA MET A 100 9.73 4.24 -3.69
C MET A 100 11.06 3.62 -3.27
N THR A 101 12.15 3.89 -4.00
CA THR A 101 13.49 3.39 -3.69
C THR A 101 14.01 3.92 -2.35
N LEU A 102 13.69 5.17 -1.98
CA LEU A 102 14.16 5.78 -0.72
C LEU A 102 13.49 5.18 0.52
N TYR A 103 12.32 4.57 0.34
CA TYR A 103 11.55 3.95 1.42
C TYR A 103 11.60 2.42 1.42
N SER A 104 12.16 1.80 0.39
CA SER A 104 12.28 0.35 0.29
C SER A 104 13.00 -0.22 1.52
N GLY A 105 12.37 -1.20 2.17
CA GLY A 105 12.90 -1.84 3.38
C GLY A 105 12.75 -1.01 4.66
N LYS A 106 12.21 0.22 4.60
CA LYS A 106 11.98 1.05 5.79
C LYS A 106 10.65 0.72 6.43
N LYS A 107 10.62 0.78 7.77
CA LYS A 107 9.36 0.74 8.52
C LYS A 107 8.66 2.09 8.38
N VAL A 108 7.41 2.06 7.94
CA VAL A 108 6.58 3.25 7.74
C VAL A 108 5.17 2.99 8.26
N ARG A 109 4.45 4.08 8.52
CA ARG A 109 3.02 4.06 8.88
C ARG A 109 2.22 4.76 7.79
N ILE A 110 1.12 4.17 7.38
CA ILE A 110 0.17 4.76 6.43
C ILE A 110 -1.24 4.71 6.98
N GLU A 111 -2.10 5.57 6.44
CA GLU A 111 -3.47 5.70 6.92
C GLU A 111 -4.46 6.10 5.82
N GLY A 112 -5.67 5.56 5.91
CA GLY A 112 -6.72 5.88 4.97
C GLY A 112 -7.89 4.91 5.01
N PRO A 113 -8.93 5.16 4.20
CA PRO A 113 -10.01 4.20 4.03
C PRO A 113 -9.53 2.96 3.27
N ILE A 114 -10.05 1.81 3.69
CA ILE A 114 -9.89 0.54 2.98
C ILE A 114 -10.78 0.57 1.74
N VAL A 115 -10.17 0.37 0.58
CA VAL A 115 -10.85 0.41 -0.74
C VAL A 115 -10.80 -0.93 -1.47
N GLY A 116 -10.08 -1.90 -0.93
CA GLY A 116 -10.04 -3.25 -1.47
C GLY A 116 -9.62 -4.24 -0.39
N ILE A 117 -10.14 -5.45 -0.45
CA ILE A 117 -9.79 -6.56 0.45
C ILE A 117 -9.64 -7.80 -0.43
N CYS A 118 -8.59 -8.59 -0.20
CA CYS A 118 -8.41 -9.83 -0.95
C CYS A 118 -9.59 -10.78 -0.75
N GLN A 119 -10.06 -11.37 -1.85
CA GLN A 119 -11.14 -12.36 -1.86
C GLN A 119 -10.62 -13.80 -1.73
N GLY A 120 -9.34 -14.04 -2.08
CA GLY A 120 -8.70 -15.35 -2.05
C GLY A 120 -7.80 -15.58 -0.82
N ALA A 121 -7.01 -16.66 -0.84
CA ALA A 121 -6.08 -17.07 0.23
C ALA A 121 -4.80 -16.20 0.32
N GLY A 122 -4.93 -14.88 0.10
CA GLY A 122 -3.83 -13.91 0.04
C GLY A 122 -4.16 -12.67 0.87
N CYS A 123 -3.98 -12.69 2.19
CA CYS A 123 -4.64 -11.74 3.10
C CYS A 123 -4.09 -10.30 3.07
N TRP A 124 -4.47 -9.51 2.07
CA TRP A 124 -4.15 -8.09 1.98
C TRP A 124 -5.39 -7.19 2.02
N ALA A 125 -5.20 -5.93 2.41
CA ALA A 125 -6.17 -4.85 2.32
C ALA A 125 -5.54 -3.60 1.67
N ALA A 126 -6.21 -3.00 0.68
CA ALA A 126 -5.76 -1.78 0.00
C ALA A 126 -6.23 -0.55 0.77
N VAL A 127 -5.31 0.32 1.15
CA VAL A 127 -5.56 1.57 1.87
C VAL A 127 -5.29 2.76 0.95
N ARG A 128 -6.30 3.60 0.74
CA ARG A 128 -6.23 4.72 -0.19
C ARG A 128 -5.66 5.98 0.45
N GLY A 129 -4.68 6.58 -0.21
CA GLY A 129 -4.08 7.87 0.14
C GLY A 129 -4.91 9.08 -0.33
N PRO A 130 -4.48 10.30 0.02
CA PRO A 130 -5.17 11.52 -0.41
C PRO A 130 -5.14 11.72 -1.93
N SER A 131 -4.12 11.22 -2.62
CA SER A 131 -4.01 11.28 -4.09
C SER A 131 -4.89 10.28 -4.84
N GLY A 132 -5.73 9.50 -4.14
CA GLY A 132 -6.55 8.44 -4.72
C GLY A 132 -5.79 7.14 -5.04
N LYS A 133 -4.45 7.16 -5.04
CA LYS A 133 -3.62 5.94 -5.13
C LYS A 133 -3.70 5.15 -3.82
N HIS A 134 -3.44 3.85 -3.87
CA HIS A 134 -3.49 2.97 -2.70
C HIS A 134 -2.17 2.22 -2.50
N LEU A 135 -1.96 1.77 -1.26
CA LEU A 135 -0.93 0.81 -0.88
C LEU A 135 -1.59 -0.38 -0.20
N ASN A 136 -1.04 -1.57 -0.39
CA ASN A 136 -1.57 -2.78 0.22
C ASN A 136 -0.92 -3.02 1.59
N LEU A 137 -1.75 -3.20 2.61
CA LEU A 137 -1.34 -3.82 3.86
C LEU A 137 -1.37 -5.33 3.65
N LYS A 138 -0.21 -5.99 3.64
CA LYS A 138 -0.11 -7.42 3.38
C LYS A 138 0.36 -8.16 4.62
N VAL A 139 -0.34 -9.22 5.00
CA VAL A 139 0.13 -10.20 5.99
C VAL A 139 0.55 -11.49 5.29
N LYS A 140 1.24 -12.37 6.04
CA LYS A 140 1.42 -13.76 5.63
C LYS A 140 0.07 -14.46 5.60
N ASP A 141 -0.09 -15.40 4.68
CA ASP A 141 -1.36 -16.11 4.48
C ASP A 141 -1.72 -16.91 5.74
N GLY A 142 -2.99 -16.85 6.13
CA GLY A 142 -3.50 -17.48 7.34
C GLY A 142 -3.26 -16.71 8.65
N VAL A 143 -2.48 -15.62 8.66
CA VAL A 143 -2.21 -14.86 9.90
C VAL A 143 -3.36 -13.93 10.29
N VAL A 144 -3.98 -13.26 9.32
CA VAL A 144 -5.09 -12.31 9.56
C VAL A 144 -6.10 -12.43 8.43
N ASP A 145 -7.38 -12.70 8.73
CA ASP A 145 -8.46 -12.54 7.74
C ASP A 145 -9.02 -11.11 7.78
N PHE A 146 -8.62 -10.26 6.84
CA PHE A 146 -9.14 -8.90 6.73
C PHE A 146 -10.64 -8.83 6.42
N ARG A 147 -11.26 -9.86 5.85
CA ARG A 147 -12.71 -9.89 5.58
C ARG A 147 -13.51 -10.01 6.86
N ALA A 148 -12.96 -10.71 7.85
CA ALA A 148 -13.58 -10.83 9.17
C ALA A 148 -13.42 -9.53 10.00
N LEU A 149 -12.29 -8.82 9.82
CA LEU A 149 -11.94 -7.66 10.64
C LEU A 149 -12.32 -6.30 10.05
N SER A 150 -12.55 -6.23 8.74
CA SER A 150 -12.71 -4.96 8.03
C SER A 150 -13.75 -5.01 6.92
N LYS A 151 -14.17 -3.83 6.46
CA LYS A 151 -15.09 -3.65 5.32
C LYS A 151 -14.61 -2.47 4.49
N LEU A 152 -15.08 -2.40 3.24
CA LEU A 152 -14.83 -1.22 2.41
C LEU A 152 -15.33 0.06 3.10
N GLY A 153 -14.51 1.11 2.99
CA GLY A 153 -14.71 2.39 3.64
C GLY A 153 -14.18 2.46 5.07
N TYR A 154 -13.94 1.34 5.77
CA TYR A 154 -13.38 1.36 7.13
C TYR A 154 -12.03 2.08 7.14
N TYR A 155 -11.77 2.84 8.19
CA TYR A 155 -10.52 3.58 8.30
C TYR A 155 -9.42 2.72 8.94
N ALA A 156 -8.29 2.58 8.27
CA ALA A 156 -7.15 1.83 8.75
C ALA A 156 -5.94 2.74 8.97
N VAL A 157 -5.21 2.47 10.05
CA VAL A 157 -3.85 2.95 10.28
C VAL A 157 -2.98 1.71 10.38
N GLY A 158 -2.04 1.54 9.44
CA GLY A 158 -1.20 0.35 9.36
C GLY A 158 0.28 0.73 9.38
N GLU A 159 1.08 -0.05 10.09
CA GLU A 159 2.53 0.06 10.09
C GLU A 159 3.20 -1.24 9.62
N GLY A 160 4.30 -1.09 8.90
CA GLY A 160 5.01 -2.23 8.33
C GLY A 160 6.22 -1.81 7.52
N VAL A 161 6.93 -2.81 7.00
CA VAL A 161 8.09 -2.60 6.13
C VAL A 161 7.60 -2.36 4.71
N PHE A 162 7.96 -1.21 4.12
CA PHE A 162 7.58 -0.88 2.76
C PHE A 162 8.35 -1.71 1.74
N THR A 163 7.64 -2.24 0.75
CA THR A 163 8.21 -2.91 -0.41
C THR A 163 7.64 -2.26 -1.68
N PRO A 164 8.49 -1.77 -2.58
CA PRO A 164 8.04 -1.06 -3.79
C PRO A 164 7.37 -2.00 -4.80
N THR A 165 7.70 -3.29 -4.75
CA THR A 165 7.23 -4.32 -5.66
C THR A 165 6.58 -5.47 -4.90
N GLY A 166 5.58 -6.08 -5.52
CA GLY A 166 4.81 -7.19 -4.97
C GLY A 166 3.81 -7.67 -6.02
N HIS A 167 3.25 -8.87 -5.83
CA HIS A 167 2.29 -9.43 -6.79
C HIS A 167 1.05 -8.54 -7.00
N HIS A 168 0.72 -7.71 -6.01
CA HIS A 168 -0.38 -6.73 -6.08
C HIS A 168 0.11 -5.27 -6.10
N GLY A 169 1.37 -5.03 -6.46
CA GLY A 169 1.99 -3.70 -6.45
C GLY A 169 2.67 -3.34 -5.13
N ALA A 170 2.84 -2.05 -4.90
CA ALA A 170 3.51 -1.52 -3.71
C ALA A 170 2.71 -1.84 -2.43
N GLN A 171 3.44 -2.28 -1.40
CA GLN A 171 2.83 -2.89 -0.22
C GLN A 171 3.65 -2.63 1.05
N LEU A 172 3.00 -2.78 2.19
CA LEU A 172 3.64 -2.87 3.50
C LEU A 172 3.52 -4.33 3.96
N ALA A 173 4.65 -4.96 4.25
CA ALA A 173 4.68 -6.16 5.08
C ALA A 173 4.27 -5.75 6.49
N LEU A 174 3.02 -6.03 6.84
CA LEU A 174 2.36 -5.44 7.99
C LEU A 174 2.94 -6.01 9.29
N SER A 175 3.39 -5.13 10.18
CA SER A 175 3.76 -5.49 11.57
C SER A 175 2.61 -5.29 12.53
N GLY A 176 1.71 -4.35 12.23
CA GLY A 176 0.45 -4.20 12.95
C GLY A 176 -0.41 -3.08 12.38
N ALA A 177 -1.69 -3.10 12.74
CA ALA A 177 -2.65 -2.09 12.31
C ALA A 177 -3.73 -1.84 13.37
N MET A 178 -4.38 -0.70 13.25
CA MET A 178 -5.61 -0.36 13.95
C MET A 178 -6.69 -0.08 12.90
N ILE A 179 -7.83 -0.75 13.00
CA ILE A 179 -8.94 -0.61 12.04
C ILE A 179 -10.18 -0.09 12.76
N SER A 180 -10.65 1.10 12.40
CA SER A 180 -11.91 1.65 12.88
C SER A 180 -13.08 1.24 11.99
N LYS A 181 -14.24 0.99 12.60
CA LYS A 181 -15.51 0.82 11.88
C LYS A 181 -16.03 2.13 11.27
N THR A 182 -15.42 3.25 11.64
CA THR A 182 -15.71 4.56 11.07
C THR A 182 -15.39 4.54 9.58
N ARG A 183 -16.36 4.96 8.76
CA ARG A 183 -16.22 4.91 7.30
C ARG A 183 -15.99 6.28 6.72
N CYS A 184 -15.15 6.35 5.69
CA CYS A 184 -15.05 7.51 4.83
C CYS A 184 -14.77 7.05 3.39
N GLN A 185 -15.24 7.79 2.39
CA GLN A 185 -15.17 7.43 0.97
C GLN A 185 -14.78 8.60 0.09
#